data_AF-A0A7V5S0B9-F1
#
_entry.id   AF-A0A7V5S0B9-F1
#
_cell.length_a   1.000
_cell.length_b   1.000
_cell.length_c   1.000
_cell.angle_alpha   90.00
_cell.angle_beta   90.00
_cell.angle_gamma   90.00
#
_symmetry.space_group_name_H-M   'P 1'
#
loop_
_entity.id
_entity.type
_entity.pdbx_description
1 polymer ?
#
loop_
_entity_poly.entity_id
_entity_poly.type
_entity_poly.pdbx_seq_one_letter_code
_entity_poly.pdbx_strand_id
1 'polypeptide(L)'
;MRYGWALAAGMAMMLATTYTQAEFRGFWVDGFNQGFHTPEQVDTLLQRVRAAKMNAVIVQMRKRGDAHYASPLEPFATQQQAGFDALAYLIEKAHNETPRVEVHVWVNSHPLWPGSGWPSDPKHILNRYPEIQTEDYDGKRVTEVGYGGDWGHPLYHEWFTRVVLDIVRRYDIDGIHFDYIRYTGERWGYNPVSLERFNRRYGRTGKPEPTDPLWKQWRRDQVTAVVRKIYAQATALKPKLKVSAALITWGDGPQNTDDWVNRSAYRAVFQDWQGWLKEGILDMAIPMVYYNEANPRYAEFFRRWATFLKDHQHGRIGIVGIGNYLNSVENTLQQIEFARAPSPSGNRVYGVNFFSYAATTGVGTEEGARLYQEPFYAALGEYFKEWVPTPPMPWKHAPTAGHLMGTVLNAADLTPVDGATVEVYQAGSLVRTLTADGNGFFAAVHLPAGVYSLIARVEGMPAQQLSSIWVTAGMGVNLPILLGDSETVSVRRLESLASFPDGTPVLLIGKVVAQDWLAPDQPLIVRDALSDATIEVQVSAPALPLLRGDRVAVKGILRTGMDGKKTIKDATVRWLGVL
;
A
#
# COMPACT_ATOMS: atom_id res chain seq x y z
N MET A 1 40.11 52.56 38.46
CA MET A 1 40.89 51.33 38.30
C MET A 1 40.14 50.42 37.34
N ARG A 2 40.77 50.06 36.21
CA ARG A 2 40.20 49.24 35.14
C ARG A 2 40.27 47.77 35.56
N TYR A 3 39.14 47.06 35.57
CA TYR A 3 39.13 45.59 35.69
C TYR A 3 38.85 45.00 34.31
N GLY A 4 39.87 44.35 33.74
CA GLY A 4 39.80 43.63 32.48
C GLY A 4 39.12 42.27 32.66
N TRP A 5 38.20 41.96 31.75
CA TRP A 5 37.61 40.64 31.62
C TRP A 5 38.45 39.85 30.62
N ALA A 6 39.12 38.81 31.09
CA ALA A 6 39.82 37.86 30.24
C ALA A 6 38.80 36.93 29.57
N LEU A 7 38.73 36.99 28.24
CA LEU A 7 38.02 36.03 27.41
C LEU A 7 38.83 34.72 27.36
N ALA A 8 38.33 33.69 28.04
CA ALA A 8 38.78 32.33 27.83
C ALA A 8 38.06 31.77 26.58
N ALA A 9 38.80 31.68 25.46
CA ALA A 9 38.33 30.99 24.26
C ALA A 9 38.41 29.48 24.49
N GLY A 10 37.27 28.84 24.78
CA GLY A 10 37.14 27.39 24.78
C GLY A 10 37.11 26.87 23.34
N MET A 11 38.19 26.24 22.90
CA MET A 11 38.21 25.44 21.67
C MET A 11 37.31 24.21 21.86
N ALA A 12 36.12 24.24 21.26
CA ALA A 12 35.31 23.04 21.11
C ALA A 12 35.97 22.14 20.05
N MET A 13 36.59 21.04 20.49
CA MET A 13 36.95 19.94 19.59
C MET A 13 35.65 19.33 19.05
N MET A 14 35.28 19.68 17.82
CA MET A 14 34.32 18.90 17.06
C MET A 14 34.97 17.54 16.75
N LEU A 15 34.60 16.52 17.51
CA LEU A 15 34.78 15.13 17.09
C LEU A 15 33.95 14.95 15.82
N ALA A 16 34.60 15.00 14.65
CA ALA A 16 34.02 14.57 13.40
C ALA A 16 33.88 13.04 13.47
N THR A 17 32.79 12.56 14.07
CA THR A 17 32.30 11.21 13.76
C THR A 17 31.99 11.20 12.27
N THR A 18 32.83 10.51 11.50
CA THR A 18 32.51 10.09 10.14
C THR A 18 31.29 9.17 10.24
N TYR A 19 30.10 9.74 10.21
CA TYR A 19 28.90 8.96 9.95
C TYR A 19 29.06 8.38 8.55
N THR A 20 29.28 7.07 8.47
CA THR A 20 29.06 6.34 7.23
C THR A 20 27.67 6.70 6.71
N GLN A 21 27.59 7.10 5.44
CA GLN A 21 26.34 7.53 4.82
C GLN A 21 25.31 6.39 4.95
N ALA A 22 24.15 6.70 5.54
CA ALA A 22 23.04 5.75 5.65
C ALA A 22 22.64 5.24 4.27
N GLU A 23 22.39 3.93 4.16
CA GLU A 23 22.15 3.25 2.89
C GLU A 23 21.16 2.11 3.11
N PHE A 24 20.17 1.96 2.25
CA PHE A 24 19.27 0.81 2.27
C PHE A 24 19.96 -0.36 1.59
N ARG A 25 20.08 -1.48 2.30
CA ARG A 25 20.72 -2.69 1.80
C ARG A 25 19.83 -3.86 2.13
N GLY A 26 19.10 -4.36 1.13
CA GLY A 26 18.07 -5.37 1.38
C GLY A 26 18.07 -6.54 0.41
N PHE A 27 17.34 -7.57 0.82
CA PHE A 27 16.95 -8.70 -0.02
C PHE A 27 15.44 -8.76 -0.18
N TRP A 28 14.97 -9.03 -1.40
CA TRP A 28 13.67 -9.69 -1.56
C TRP A 28 13.80 -11.17 -1.17
N VAL A 29 12.94 -11.60 -0.25
CA VAL A 29 12.84 -12.98 0.21
C VAL A 29 11.50 -13.53 -0.26
N ASP A 30 11.53 -14.31 -1.35
CA ASP A 30 10.33 -14.88 -1.95
C ASP A 30 9.80 -16.07 -1.15
N GLY A 31 8.49 -16.30 -1.21
CA GLY A 31 7.83 -17.40 -0.53
C GLY A 31 7.67 -18.66 -1.38
N PHE A 32 8.39 -18.76 -2.50
CA PHE A 32 8.43 -19.96 -3.33
C PHE A 32 9.63 -20.86 -2.99
N ASN A 33 10.66 -20.29 -2.36
CA ASN A 33 11.87 -20.97 -1.95
C ASN A 33 12.07 -20.93 -0.43
N GLN A 34 13.04 -21.69 0.07
CA GLN A 34 13.42 -21.67 1.49
C GLN A 34 13.81 -20.24 1.93
N GLY A 35 13.36 -19.85 3.12
CA GLY A 35 13.76 -18.57 3.72
C GLY A 35 13.03 -18.26 5.02
N PHE A 36 11.75 -18.61 5.13
CA PHE A 36 10.95 -18.27 6.31
C PHE A 36 9.85 -19.29 6.63
N HIS A 37 9.84 -20.47 6.01
CA HIS A 37 8.76 -21.43 6.21
C HIS A 37 8.82 -22.18 7.55
N THR A 38 9.98 -22.15 8.23
CA THR A 38 10.22 -22.71 9.57
C THR A 38 11.09 -21.75 10.40
N PRO A 39 11.14 -21.87 11.73
CA PRO A 39 12.03 -21.08 12.58
C PRO A 39 13.51 -21.16 12.16
N GLU A 40 14.00 -22.34 11.79
CA GLU A 40 15.39 -22.56 11.39
C GLU A 40 15.74 -21.83 10.08
N GLN A 41 14.78 -21.77 9.15
CA GLN A 41 14.95 -21.00 7.92
C GLN A 41 15.06 -19.50 8.21
N VAL A 42 14.22 -18.97 9.12
CA VAL A 42 14.29 -17.57 9.56
C VAL A 42 15.64 -17.26 10.21
N ASP A 43 16.11 -18.13 11.10
CA ASP A 43 17.40 -17.97 11.77
C ASP A 43 18.55 -17.97 10.76
N THR A 44 18.51 -18.87 9.77
CA THR A 44 19.50 -18.94 8.67
C THR A 44 19.44 -17.70 7.78
N LEU A 45 18.25 -17.21 7.46
CA LEU A 45 18.04 -15.97 6.70
C LEU A 45 18.74 -14.80 7.37
N LEU A 46 18.53 -14.61 8.68
CA LEU A 46 19.13 -13.51 9.41
C LEU A 46 20.66 -13.63 9.52
N GLN A 47 21.18 -14.85 9.69
CA GLN A 47 22.63 -15.10 9.64
C GLN A 47 23.25 -14.67 8.31
N ARG A 48 22.59 -14.96 7.17
CA ARG A 48 23.06 -14.54 5.83
C ARG A 48 22.92 -13.04 5.61
N VAL A 49 21.83 -12.44 6.07
CA VAL A 49 21.65 -10.97 6.09
C VAL A 49 22.81 -10.29 6.82
N ARG A 50 23.25 -10.85 7.96
CA ARG A 50 24.42 -10.38 8.70
C ARG A 50 25.73 -10.56 7.96
N ALA A 51 25.97 -11.75 7.41
CA ALA A 51 27.16 -12.03 6.63
C ALA A 51 27.31 -11.05 5.46
N ALA A 52 26.21 -10.72 4.80
CA ALA A 52 26.17 -9.80 3.67
C ALA A 52 26.17 -8.30 4.04
N LYS A 53 26.13 -7.94 5.34
CA LYS A 53 25.99 -6.55 5.82
C LYS A 53 24.73 -5.84 5.29
N MET A 54 23.62 -6.59 5.15
CA MET A 54 22.31 -6.08 4.78
C MET A 54 21.53 -5.64 6.01
N ASN A 55 20.78 -4.55 5.93
CA ASN A 55 20.05 -3.96 7.06
C ASN A 55 18.52 -4.05 6.94
N ALA A 56 18.00 -4.67 5.87
CA ALA A 56 16.57 -4.88 5.68
C ALA A 56 16.27 -6.21 4.96
N VAL A 57 15.10 -6.78 5.26
CA VAL A 57 14.49 -7.87 4.48
C VAL A 57 13.12 -7.45 3.99
N ILE A 58 12.85 -7.70 2.70
CA ILE A 58 11.55 -7.51 2.06
C ILE A 58 10.95 -8.90 1.81
N VAL A 59 10.12 -9.36 2.73
CA VAL A 59 9.73 -10.78 2.86
C VAL A 59 8.29 -11.04 2.39
N GLN A 60 8.10 -12.00 1.49
CA GLN A 60 6.81 -12.27 0.85
C GLN A 60 5.82 -12.96 1.79
N MET A 61 4.95 -12.18 2.45
CA MET A 61 3.97 -12.73 3.38
C MET A 61 2.61 -13.03 2.74
N ARG A 62 2.38 -12.53 1.52
CA ARG A 62 1.21 -12.84 0.70
C ARG A 62 1.63 -13.14 -0.74
N LYS A 63 1.40 -14.36 -1.23
CA LYS A 63 1.79 -14.78 -2.59
C LYS A 63 0.63 -14.66 -3.57
N ARG A 64 -0.46 -15.36 -3.28
CA ARG A 64 -1.62 -15.55 -4.17
C ARG A 64 -2.87 -15.81 -3.32
N GLY A 65 -3.36 -14.77 -2.65
CA GLY A 65 -4.54 -14.88 -1.78
C GLY A 65 -4.34 -15.75 -0.54
N ASP A 66 -3.11 -15.97 -0.12
CA ASP A 66 -2.68 -16.76 1.03
C ASP A 66 -1.84 -15.92 2.02
N ALA A 67 -1.81 -16.34 3.28
CA ALA A 67 -1.10 -15.66 4.36
C ALA A 67 -0.04 -16.57 5.01
N HIS A 68 1.21 -16.11 4.98
CA HIS A 68 2.32 -16.70 5.74
C HIS A 68 2.41 -16.14 7.18
N TYR A 69 1.28 -15.65 7.70
CA TYR A 69 1.09 -15.02 8.99
C TYR A 69 -0.32 -15.37 9.49
N ALA A 70 -0.60 -15.24 10.79
CA ALA A 70 -1.97 -15.43 11.26
C ALA A 70 -2.86 -14.34 10.64
N SER A 71 -3.87 -14.71 9.85
CA SER A 71 -4.79 -13.76 9.20
C SER A 71 -6.25 -14.14 9.45
N PRO A 72 -7.14 -13.19 9.83
CA PRO A 72 -8.58 -13.43 9.85
C PRO A 72 -9.22 -13.34 8.45
N LEU A 73 -8.53 -12.76 7.45
CA LEU A 73 -9.08 -12.47 6.12
C LEU A 73 -8.69 -13.50 5.06
N GLU A 74 -7.44 -13.95 5.06
CA GLU A 74 -6.92 -14.88 4.04
C GLU A 74 -6.58 -16.27 4.61
N PRO A 75 -6.67 -17.34 3.80
CA PRO A 75 -6.28 -18.68 4.20
C PRO A 75 -4.78 -18.76 4.53
N PHE A 76 -4.43 -19.67 5.44
CA PHE A 76 -3.03 -19.91 5.79
C PHE A 76 -2.29 -20.56 4.62
N ALA A 77 -1.05 -20.14 4.38
CA ALA A 77 -0.26 -20.63 3.26
C ALA A 77 0.09 -22.12 3.40
N THR A 78 -0.02 -22.87 2.29
CA THR A 78 0.15 -24.33 2.27
C THR A 78 1.59 -24.82 2.35
N GLN A 79 2.56 -23.95 2.03
CA GLN A 79 4.01 -24.25 2.02
C GLN A 79 4.72 -23.80 3.30
N GLN A 80 3.97 -23.52 4.37
CA GLN A 80 4.51 -23.11 5.67
C GLN A 80 4.25 -24.19 6.72
N GLN A 81 5.13 -24.29 7.71
CA GLN A 81 4.87 -25.12 8.89
C GLN A 81 3.52 -24.74 9.52
N ALA A 82 2.65 -25.73 9.72
CA ALA A 82 1.31 -25.50 10.24
C ALA A 82 1.33 -24.77 11.59
N GLY A 83 0.54 -23.71 11.71
CA GLY A 83 0.43 -22.90 12.93
C GLY A 83 1.64 -22.00 13.23
N PHE A 84 2.70 -22.05 12.42
CA PHE A 84 3.85 -21.16 12.58
C PHE A 84 3.53 -19.78 12.00
N ASP A 85 3.61 -18.72 12.81
CA ASP A 85 3.51 -17.34 12.31
C ASP A 85 4.90 -16.83 11.93
N ALA A 86 5.27 -17.03 10.67
CA ALA A 86 6.60 -16.67 10.16
C ALA A 86 6.88 -15.16 10.26
N LEU A 87 5.87 -14.31 10.08
CA LEU A 87 6.03 -12.87 10.18
C LEU A 87 6.31 -12.43 11.62
N ALA A 88 5.53 -12.93 12.59
CA ALA A 88 5.75 -12.61 13.99
C ALA A 88 7.16 -13.03 14.45
N TYR A 89 7.56 -14.26 14.13
CA TYR A 89 8.88 -14.79 14.53
C TYR A 89 10.03 -14.02 13.87
N LEU A 90 9.93 -13.70 12.57
CA LEU A 90 10.95 -12.92 11.88
C LEU A 90 11.09 -11.51 12.44
N ILE A 91 9.98 -10.82 12.74
CA ILE A 91 10.00 -9.49 13.38
C ILE A 91 10.73 -9.56 14.71
N GLU A 92 10.33 -10.50 15.58
CA GLU A 92 10.96 -10.66 16.90
C GLU A 92 12.47 -10.85 16.79
N LYS A 93 12.92 -11.78 15.93
CA LYS A 93 14.35 -12.09 15.78
C LYS A 93 15.12 -10.94 15.15
N ALA A 94 14.62 -10.35 14.07
CA ALA A 94 15.27 -9.26 13.35
C ALA A 94 15.38 -7.97 14.20
N HIS A 95 14.39 -7.70 15.03
CA HIS A 95 14.34 -6.49 15.86
C HIS A 95 15.17 -6.56 17.12
N ASN A 96 15.34 -7.75 17.70
CA ASN A 96 16.20 -7.99 18.86
C ASN A 96 17.71 -8.07 18.50
N GLU A 97 18.00 -8.05 17.21
CA GLU A 97 19.33 -8.18 16.68
C GLU A 97 20.07 -6.82 16.73
N THR A 98 21.39 -6.81 16.96
CA THR A 98 22.16 -5.55 17.10
C THR A 98 23.27 -5.46 16.06
N PRO A 99 23.24 -4.47 15.14
CA PRO A 99 22.19 -3.45 14.94
C PRO A 99 20.91 -3.98 14.29
N ARG A 100 19.73 -3.47 14.67
CA ARG A 100 18.39 -3.92 14.18
C ARG A 100 18.30 -4.10 12.66
N VAL A 101 17.64 -5.18 12.21
CA VAL A 101 17.27 -5.42 10.80
C VAL A 101 15.83 -4.99 10.58
N GLU A 102 15.56 -4.20 9.54
CA GLU A 102 14.19 -3.81 9.19
C GLU A 102 13.44 -4.95 8.51
N VAL A 103 12.16 -5.13 8.86
CA VAL A 103 11.26 -6.11 8.24
C VAL A 103 10.18 -5.38 7.45
N HIS A 104 10.23 -5.55 6.13
CA HIS A 104 9.26 -5.00 5.18
C HIS A 104 8.40 -6.14 4.64
N VAL A 105 7.09 -6.05 4.78
CA VAL A 105 6.17 -7.09 4.33
C VAL A 105 5.88 -6.93 2.85
N TRP A 106 6.35 -7.87 2.05
CA TRP A 106 5.99 -7.97 0.64
C TRP A 106 4.65 -8.67 0.46
N VAL A 107 3.73 -7.96 -0.17
CA VAL A 107 2.46 -8.49 -0.64
C VAL A 107 2.43 -8.46 -2.16
N ASN A 108 2.20 -9.62 -2.77
CA ASN A 108 1.72 -9.65 -4.15
C ASN A 108 0.33 -9.05 -4.17
N SER A 109 0.11 -8.08 -5.06
CA SER A 109 -1.13 -7.33 -5.10
C SER A 109 -2.12 -8.04 -6.01
N HIS A 110 -1.81 -8.12 -7.32
CA HIS A 110 -2.69 -8.65 -8.36
C HIS A 110 -2.92 -10.18 -8.35
N PRO A 111 -1.90 -11.06 -8.21
CA PRO A 111 -2.10 -12.50 -8.25
C PRO A 111 -3.00 -13.00 -7.11
N LEU A 112 -3.97 -13.85 -7.46
CA LEU A 112 -4.92 -14.46 -6.53
C LEU A 112 -4.80 -15.97 -6.46
N TRP A 113 -4.41 -16.66 -7.54
CA TRP A 113 -4.26 -18.13 -7.53
C TRP A 113 -3.50 -18.61 -8.79
N PRO A 114 -2.73 -19.72 -8.78
CA PRO A 114 -1.91 -20.15 -9.93
C PRO A 114 -2.66 -20.58 -11.19
N GLY A 115 -3.97 -20.83 -11.13
CA GLY A 115 -4.77 -21.18 -12.31
C GLY A 115 -4.78 -22.66 -12.69
N SER A 116 -4.04 -23.52 -11.99
CA SER A 116 -4.01 -24.98 -12.19
C SER A 116 -5.19 -25.71 -11.52
N GLY A 117 -6.31 -25.02 -11.29
CA GLY A 117 -7.46 -25.46 -10.51
C GLY A 117 -8.05 -24.32 -9.68
N TRP A 118 -9.09 -24.61 -8.90
CA TRP A 118 -9.75 -23.66 -8.01
C TRP A 118 -9.28 -23.83 -6.56
N PRO A 119 -9.13 -22.75 -5.77
CA PRO A 119 -8.76 -22.87 -4.35
C PRO A 119 -9.79 -23.68 -3.57
N SER A 120 -9.32 -24.59 -2.71
CA SER A 120 -10.20 -25.47 -1.91
C SER A 120 -10.70 -24.82 -0.61
N ASP A 121 -9.96 -23.88 -0.03
CA ASP A 121 -10.34 -23.24 1.22
C ASP A 121 -11.49 -22.24 0.99
N PRO A 122 -12.67 -22.42 1.62
CA PRO A 122 -13.83 -21.54 1.42
C PRO A 122 -13.58 -20.08 1.85
N LYS A 123 -12.54 -19.81 2.64
CA LYS A 123 -12.12 -18.47 3.03
C LYS A 123 -11.43 -17.72 1.88
N HIS A 124 -10.86 -18.44 0.92
CA HIS A 124 -10.13 -17.85 -0.19
C HIS A 124 -11.01 -16.86 -0.96
N ILE A 125 -10.46 -15.69 -1.28
CA ILE A 125 -11.21 -14.58 -1.89
C ILE A 125 -11.98 -14.98 -3.15
N LEU A 126 -11.40 -15.83 -4.01
CA LEU A 126 -12.06 -16.32 -5.23
C LEU A 126 -13.29 -17.19 -4.93
N ASN A 127 -13.32 -17.93 -3.82
CA ASN A 127 -14.50 -18.70 -3.41
C ASN A 127 -15.63 -17.81 -2.91
N ARG A 128 -15.29 -16.65 -2.34
CA ARG A 128 -16.26 -15.69 -1.80
C ARG A 128 -16.78 -14.74 -2.87
N TYR A 129 -15.90 -14.29 -3.77
CA TYR A 129 -16.16 -13.22 -4.73
C TYR A 129 -15.50 -13.52 -6.09
N PRO A 130 -15.94 -14.54 -6.84
CA PRO A 130 -15.35 -14.90 -8.12
C PRO A 130 -15.44 -13.79 -9.20
N GLU A 131 -16.39 -12.86 -9.07
CA GLU A 131 -16.66 -11.75 -9.98
C GLU A 131 -15.56 -10.68 -10.00
N ILE A 132 -14.67 -10.66 -9.01
CA ILE A 132 -13.60 -9.65 -8.91
C ILE A 132 -12.44 -9.85 -9.88
N GLN A 133 -12.41 -11.00 -10.56
CA GLN A 133 -11.29 -11.39 -11.40
C GLN A 133 -11.11 -10.41 -12.55
N THR A 134 -9.86 -10.14 -12.90
CA THR A 134 -9.57 -9.40 -14.13
C THR A 134 -9.87 -10.27 -15.35
N GLU A 135 -10.25 -9.59 -16.42
CA GLU A 135 -10.45 -10.18 -17.74
C GLU A 135 -9.56 -9.46 -18.75
N ASP A 136 -9.08 -10.20 -19.74
CA ASP A 136 -8.54 -9.58 -20.95
C ASP A 136 -9.68 -9.11 -21.88
N TYR A 137 -9.30 -8.40 -22.95
CA TYR A 137 -10.24 -7.87 -23.94
C TYR A 137 -11.20 -8.94 -24.49
N ASP A 138 -10.70 -10.17 -24.65
CA ASP A 138 -11.40 -11.32 -25.22
C ASP A 138 -12.19 -12.12 -24.16
N GLY A 139 -12.12 -11.72 -22.87
CA GLY A 139 -12.85 -12.34 -21.75
C GLY A 139 -12.09 -13.47 -21.04
N LYS A 140 -10.80 -13.68 -21.33
CA LYS A 140 -9.97 -14.67 -20.63
C LYS A 140 -9.61 -14.15 -19.23
N ARG A 141 -9.64 -15.04 -18.23
CA ARG A 141 -9.35 -14.72 -16.82
C ARG A 141 -7.99 -15.20 -16.30
N VAL A 142 -7.28 -16.03 -17.07
CA VAL A 142 -5.98 -16.60 -16.67
C VAL A 142 -4.84 -15.78 -17.27
N THR A 143 -4.17 -15.02 -16.42
CA THR A 143 -2.97 -14.21 -16.73
C THR A 143 -1.71 -15.07 -16.77
N GLU A 144 -0.56 -14.47 -17.09
CA GLU A 144 0.76 -15.08 -16.94
C GLU A 144 1.11 -15.45 -15.49
N VAL A 145 0.41 -14.87 -14.52
CA VAL A 145 0.52 -15.17 -13.09
C VAL A 145 -0.73 -15.85 -12.52
N GLY A 146 -1.54 -16.50 -13.38
CA GLY A 146 -2.74 -17.22 -12.98
C GLY A 146 -3.97 -16.31 -12.86
N TYR A 147 -4.89 -16.62 -11.95
CA TYR A 147 -6.03 -15.74 -11.68
C TYR A 147 -5.57 -14.48 -10.94
N GLY A 148 -6.08 -13.31 -11.32
CA GLY A 148 -5.75 -12.03 -10.71
C GLY A 148 -6.99 -11.17 -10.48
N GLY A 149 -6.92 -10.21 -9.56
CA GLY A 149 -8.02 -9.29 -9.28
C GLY A 149 -7.99 -8.03 -10.13
N ASP A 150 -9.16 -7.44 -10.41
CA ASP A 150 -9.26 -6.23 -11.23
C ASP A 150 -9.29 -4.95 -10.39
N TRP A 151 -8.33 -4.05 -10.60
CA TRP A 151 -8.26 -2.77 -9.87
C TRP A 151 -9.46 -1.85 -10.11
N GLY A 152 -10.17 -2.03 -11.22
CA GLY A 152 -11.41 -1.31 -11.52
C GLY A 152 -12.65 -1.89 -10.83
N HIS A 153 -12.53 -3.02 -10.12
CA HIS A 153 -13.61 -3.59 -9.33
C HIS A 153 -13.56 -3.08 -7.87
N PRO A 154 -14.55 -2.28 -7.41
CA PRO A 154 -14.51 -1.66 -6.07
C PRO A 154 -14.34 -2.65 -4.91
N LEU A 155 -14.98 -3.82 -4.99
CA LEU A 155 -14.86 -4.89 -3.98
C LEU A 155 -13.42 -5.40 -3.81
N TYR A 156 -12.67 -5.58 -4.91
CA TYR A 156 -11.28 -6.02 -4.84
C TYR A 156 -10.37 -4.94 -4.29
N HIS A 157 -10.60 -3.70 -4.73
CA HIS A 157 -9.91 -2.52 -4.21
C HIS A 157 -10.06 -2.41 -2.69
N GLU A 158 -11.27 -2.57 -2.17
CA GLU A 158 -11.54 -2.57 -0.73
C GLU A 158 -10.93 -3.78 -0.02
N TRP A 159 -11.12 -4.99 -0.55
CA TRP A 159 -10.57 -6.22 0.03
C TRP A 159 -9.05 -6.14 0.19
N PHE A 160 -8.33 -5.79 -0.88
CA PHE A 160 -6.88 -5.72 -0.84
C PHE A 160 -6.39 -4.65 0.14
N THR A 161 -7.06 -3.49 0.19
CA THR A 161 -6.77 -2.44 1.18
C THR A 161 -6.91 -2.99 2.60
N ARG A 162 -8.00 -3.71 2.90
CA ARG A 162 -8.23 -4.29 4.23
C ARG A 162 -7.19 -5.34 4.61
N VAL A 163 -6.78 -6.20 3.69
CA VAL A 163 -5.69 -7.18 3.91
C VAL A 163 -4.40 -6.46 4.29
N VAL A 164 -4.04 -5.39 3.59
CA VAL A 164 -2.83 -4.63 3.92
C VAL A 164 -2.95 -3.96 5.29
N LEU A 165 -4.09 -3.35 5.61
CA LEU A 165 -4.30 -2.68 6.90
C LEU A 165 -4.40 -3.66 8.07
N ASP A 166 -4.82 -4.89 7.82
CA ASP A 166 -4.77 -5.99 8.79
C ASP A 166 -3.32 -6.31 9.19
N ILE A 167 -2.41 -6.39 8.22
CA ILE A 167 -0.98 -6.58 8.50
C ILE A 167 -0.43 -5.37 9.28
N VAL A 168 -0.68 -4.15 8.79
CA VAL A 168 -0.15 -2.90 9.38
C VAL A 168 -0.59 -2.71 10.83
N ARG A 169 -1.84 -3.08 11.17
CA ARG A 169 -2.39 -2.87 12.52
C ARG A 169 -1.91 -3.91 13.54
N ARG A 170 -1.58 -5.14 13.10
CA ARG A 170 -1.30 -6.28 14.01
C ARG A 170 0.18 -6.57 14.20
N TYR A 171 1.04 -6.19 13.26
CA TYR A 171 2.46 -6.54 13.30
C TYR A 171 3.33 -5.29 13.43
N ASP A 172 4.42 -5.41 14.19
CA ASP A 172 5.42 -4.33 14.27
C ASP A 172 6.34 -4.32 13.04
N ILE A 173 5.78 -4.15 11.84
CA ILE A 173 6.56 -4.05 10.61
C ILE A 173 7.17 -2.66 10.43
N ASP A 174 8.33 -2.60 9.78
CA ASP A 174 8.99 -1.34 9.40
C ASP A 174 8.44 -0.77 8.08
N GLY A 175 7.97 -1.65 7.19
CA GLY A 175 7.39 -1.24 5.93
C GLY A 175 6.42 -2.24 5.31
N ILE A 176 5.60 -1.75 4.40
CA ILE A 176 4.80 -2.55 3.46
C ILE A 176 5.38 -2.37 2.06
N HIS A 177 5.47 -3.47 1.32
CA HIS A 177 6.07 -3.53 -0.01
C HIS A 177 5.10 -4.17 -1.01
N PHE A 178 4.72 -3.44 -2.05
CA PHE A 178 3.82 -3.94 -3.08
C PHE A 178 4.60 -4.51 -4.26
N ASP A 179 4.35 -5.78 -4.59
CA ASP A 179 4.68 -6.30 -5.92
C ASP A 179 3.38 -6.52 -6.71
N TYR A 180 3.48 -6.54 -8.03
CA TYR A 180 2.35 -6.68 -8.95
C TYR A 180 1.23 -5.66 -8.71
N ILE A 181 1.53 -4.47 -8.18
CA ILE A 181 0.57 -3.37 -8.05
C ILE A 181 0.36 -2.67 -9.40
N ARG A 182 -0.23 -3.42 -10.33
CA ARG A 182 -0.35 -3.10 -11.76
C ARG A 182 -1.33 -4.07 -12.43
N TYR A 183 -1.63 -3.83 -13.69
CA TYR A 183 -2.18 -4.88 -14.57
C TYR A 183 -1.06 -5.71 -15.21
N THR A 184 -1.43 -6.78 -15.89
CA THR A 184 -0.51 -7.72 -16.54
C THR A 184 -0.16 -7.35 -17.99
N GLY A 185 -0.89 -6.40 -18.58
CA GLY A 185 -0.58 -5.83 -19.89
C GLY A 185 -1.73 -5.01 -20.47
N GLU A 186 -1.53 -4.46 -21.67
CA GLU A 186 -2.48 -3.53 -22.29
C GLU A 186 -3.84 -4.16 -22.60
N ARG A 187 -3.89 -5.49 -22.75
CA ARG A 187 -5.13 -6.20 -23.04
C ARG A 187 -5.94 -6.57 -21.80
N TRP A 188 -5.44 -6.30 -20.59
CA TRP A 188 -6.09 -6.66 -19.33
C TRP A 188 -6.83 -5.49 -18.67
N GLY A 189 -7.71 -5.80 -17.72
CA GLY A 189 -8.50 -4.82 -16.97
C GLY A 189 -9.95 -4.68 -17.44
N TYR A 190 -10.43 -5.62 -18.24
CA TYR A 190 -11.75 -5.61 -18.89
C TYR A 190 -12.85 -6.27 -18.06
N ASN A 191 -12.68 -6.35 -16.73
CA ASN A 191 -13.74 -6.80 -15.85
C ASN A 191 -15.06 -6.01 -16.12
N PRO A 192 -16.23 -6.67 -16.21
CA PRO A 192 -17.49 -6.00 -16.56
C PRO A 192 -17.84 -4.80 -15.67
N VAL A 193 -17.57 -4.87 -14.36
CA VAL A 193 -17.83 -3.76 -13.42
C VAL A 193 -16.90 -2.58 -13.71
N SER A 194 -15.62 -2.84 -14.05
CA SER A 194 -14.67 -1.78 -14.44
C SER A 194 -15.13 -1.07 -15.72
N LEU A 195 -15.60 -1.84 -16.71
CA LEU A 195 -16.14 -1.30 -17.98
C LEU A 195 -17.39 -0.45 -17.77
N GLU A 196 -18.33 -0.91 -16.94
CA GLU A 196 -19.53 -0.14 -16.61
C GLU A 196 -19.18 1.20 -15.96
N ARG A 197 -18.27 1.18 -14.99
CA ARG A 197 -17.80 2.39 -14.30
C ARG A 197 -17.10 3.36 -15.26
N PHE A 198 -16.23 2.85 -16.13
CA PHE A 198 -15.59 3.66 -17.17
C PHE A 198 -16.61 4.30 -18.11
N ASN A 199 -17.56 3.51 -18.61
CA ASN A 199 -18.60 3.96 -19.51
C ASN A 199 -19.46 5.06 -18.87
N ARG A 200 -19.87 4.87 -17.62
CA ARG A 200 -20.58 5.89 -16.83
C ARG A 200 -19.75 7.16 -16.65
N ARG A 201 -18.47 7.02 -16.29
CA ARG A 201 -17.56 8.16 -15.99
C ARG A 201 -17.31 9.07 -17.19
N TYR A 202 -17.31 8.51 -18.39
CA TYR A 202 -16.92 9.19 -19.63
C TYR A 202 -18.05 9.28 -20.67
N GLY A 203 -19.27 8.88 -20.33
CA GLY A 203 -20.40 8.87 -21.27
C GLY A 203 -20.16 7.96 -22.47
N ARG A 204 -19.50 6.82 -22.27
CA ARG A 204 -19.16 5.84 -23.31
C ARG A 204 -20.05 4.61 -23.21
N THR A 205 -19.95 3.71 -24.19
CA THR A 205 -20.62 2.40 -24.20
C THR A 205 -19.66 1.34 -24.76
N GLY A 206 -19.95 0.07 -24.46
CA GLY A 206 -19.20 -1.07 -25.00
C GLY A 206 -17.80 -1.25 -24.39
N LYS A 207 -16.94 -1.96 -25.11
CA LYS A 207 -15.54 -2.22 -24.73
C LYS A 207 -14.63 -1.25 -25.50
N PRO A 208 -13.82 -0.41 -24.83
CA PRO A 208 -12.83 0.42 -25.51
C PRO A 208 -11.66 -0.43 -26.02
N GLU A 209 -11.05 -0.01 -27.13
CA GLU A 209 -9.84 -0.67 -27.64
C GLU A 209 -8.70 -0.63 -26.60
N PRO A 210 -7.82 -1.65 -26.53
CA PRO A 210 -6.68 -1.67 -25.59
C PRO A 210 -5.79 -0.43 -25.66
N THR A 211 -5.71 0.18 -26.85
CA THR A 211 -4.92 1.36 -27.17
C THR A 211 -5.65 2.69 -26.89
N ASP A 212 -6.93 2.67 -26.53
CA ASP A 212 -7.71 3.88 -26.23
C ASP A 212 -7.04 4.68 -25.08
N PRO A 213 -6.69 5.97 -25.30
CA PRO A 213 -5.96 6.77 -24.33
C PRO A 213 -6.77 7.01 -23.03
N LEU A 214 -8.10 7.16 -23.10
CA LEU A 214 -8.95 7.32 -21.92
C LEU A 214 -9.02 6.02 -21.12
N TRP A 215 -9.09 4.88 -21.80
CA TRP A 215 -9.08 3.58 -21.12
C TRP A 215 -7.73 3.26 -20.46
N LYS A 216 -6.62 3.63 -21.11
CA LYS A 216 -5.28 3.57 -20.50
C LYS A 216 -5.19 4.47 -19.26
N GLN A 217 -5.74 5.68 -19.32
CA GLN A 217 -5.76 6.58 -18.17
C GLN A 217 -6.64 6.05 -17.04
N TRP A 218 -7.85 5.57 -17.35
CA TRP A 218 -8.74 4.96 -16.38
C TRP A 218 -8.06 3.87 -15.56
N ARG A 219 -7.37 2.93 -16.22
CA ARG A 219 -6.64 1.84 -15.56
C ARG A 219 -5.49 2.34 -14.68
N ARG A 220 -4.74 3.37 -15.12
CA ARG A 220 -3.73 4.04 -14.28
C ARG A 220 -4.36 4.67 -13.04
N ASP A 221 -5.51 5.31 -13.19
CA ASP A 221 -6.23 5.95 -12.09
C ASP A 221 -6.71 4.90 -11.06
N GLN A 222 -7.15 3.72 -11.51
CA GLN A 222 -7.60 2.65 -10.60
C GLN A 222 -6.44 2.11 -9.74
N VAL A 223 -5.28 1.84 -10.35
CA VAL A 223 -4.07 1.40 -9.62
C VAL A 223 -3.60 2.49 -8.67
N THR A 224 -3.55 3.74 -9.14
CA THR A 224 -3.12 4.88 -8.31
C THR A 224 -4.07 5.12 -7.14
N ALA A 225 -5.38 4.94 -7.32
CA ALA A 225 -6.37 5.08 -6.26
C ALA A 225 -6.15 4.09 -5.12
N VAL A 226 -5.78 2.83 -5.41
CA VAL A 226 -5.51 1.84 -4.36
C VAL A 226 -4.22 2.15 -3.60
N VAL A 227 -3.17 2.56 -4.30
CA VAL A 227 -1.91 3.00 -3.67
C VAL A 227 -2.16 4.19 -2.74
N ARG A 228 -2.92 5.19 -3.20
CA ARG A 228 -3.29 6.37 -2.40
C ARG A 228 -4.12 6.00 -1.17
N LYS A 229 -5.13 5.15 -1.33
CA LYS A 229 -5.98 4.69 -0.22
C LYS A 229 -5.17 3.98 0.85
N ILE A 230 -4.34 3.02 0.44
CA ILE A 230 -3.50 2.28 1.37
C ILE A 230 -2.49 3.21 2.04
N TYR A 231 -1.80 4.07 1.29
CA TYR A 231 -0.83 5.00 1.87
C TYR A 231 -1.47 5.89 2.94
N ALA A 232 -2.59 6.55 2.62
CA ALA A 232 -3.27 7.46 3.54
C ALA A 232 -3.73 6.73 4.82
N GLN A 233 -4.35 5.55 4.68
CA GLN A 233 -4.88 4.80 5.81
C GLN A 233 -3.79 4.10 6.64
N ALA A 234 -2.76 3.54 6.00
CA ALA A 234 -1.68 2.83 6.69
C ALA A 234 -0.81 3.80 7.50
N THR A 235 -0.50 4.98 6.95
CA THR A 235 0.26 6.01 7.65
C THR A 235 -0.55 6.69 8.76
N ALA A 236 -1.88 6.72 8.64
CA ALA A 236 -2.77 7.08 9.71
C ALA A 236 -2.69 6.13 10.93
N LEU A 237 -2.56 4.82 10.69
CA LEU A 237 -2.37 3.83 11.76
C LEU A 237 -0.95 3.82 12.34
N LYS A 238 0.04 3.85 11.45
CA LYS A 238 1.46 3.76 11.79
C LYS A 238 2.22 4.87 11.03
N PRO A 239 2.34 6.09 11.60
CA PRO A 239 2.92 7.25 10.91
C PRO A 239 4.36 7.08 10.40
N LYS A 240 5.13 6.18 11.04
CA LYS A 240 6.52 5.87 10.66
C LYS A 240 6.64 4.72 9.65
N LEU A 241 5.53 4.06 9.28
CA LEU A 241 5.55 2.97 8.31
C LEU A 241 6.08 3.46 6.96
N LYS A 242 6.97 2.67 6.37
CA LYS A 242 7.51 2.89 5.03
C LYS A 242 6.64 2.18 3.99
N VAL A 243 6.19 2.90 2.97
CA VAL A 243 5.42 2.33 1.85
C VAL A 243 6.30 2.24 0.62
N SER A 244 6.49 1.03 0.09
CA SER A 244 7.39 0.76 -1.03
C SER A 244 6.75 -0.13 -2.08
N ALA A 245 7.33 -0.20 -3.27
CA ALA A 245 6.85 -1.08 -4.33
C ALA A 245 7.99 -1.57 -5.24
N ALA A 246 7.83 -2.79 -5.75
CA ALA A 246 8.59 -3.35 -6.87
C ALA A 246 8.04 -2.77 -8.18
N LEU A 247 8.90 -2.04 -8.91
CA LEU A 247 8.47 -1.21 -10.04
C LEU A 247 8.99 -1.75 -11.37
N ILE A 248 8.12 -1.73 -12.38
CA ILE A 248 8.42 -2.24 -13.73
C ILE A 248 9.38 -1.32 -14.45
N THR A 249 10.35 -1.94 -15.12
CA THR A 249 11.32 -1.27 -15.98
C THR A 249 11.41 -1.89 -17.37
N TRP A 250 10.50 -2.80 -17.78
CA TRP A 250 10.68 -3.60 -19.00
C TRP A 250 11.09 -2.80 -20.23
N GLY A 251 12.16 -3.26 -20.87
CA GLY A 251 12.78 -2.62 -22.02
C GLY A 251 13.75 -1.51 -21.63
N ASP A 252 13.94 -0.59 -22.56
CA ASP A 252 14.87 0.53 -22.44
C ASP A 252 14.34 1.62 -21.49
N GLY A 253 15.24 2.23 -20.72
CA GLY A 253 14.92 3.29 -19.78
C GLY A 253 14.52 4.60 -20.46
N PRO A 254 13.83 5.52 -19.75
CA PRO A 254 13.52 6.83 -20.28
C PRO A 254 14.80 7.61 -20.54
N GLN A 255 14.89 8.25 -21.70
CA GLN A 255 16.03 9.11 -22.03
C GLN A 255 15.94 10.49 -21.35
N ASN A 256 14.72 10.91 -21.03
CA ASN A 256 14.41 12.15 -20.33
C ASN A 256 13.05 12.00 -19.61
N THR A 257 12.61 13.05 -18.92
CA THR A 257 11.34 13.06 -18.17
C THR A 257 10.12 12.82 -19.06
N ASP A 258 10.08 13.40 -20.26
CA ASP A 258 8.92 13.32 -21.17
C ASP A 258 8.74 11.91 -21.76
N ASP A 259 9.84 11.17 -21.89
CA ASP A 259 9.85 9.81 -22.40
C ASP A 259 9.24 8.77 -21.43
N TRP A 260 9.01 9.15 -20.17
CA TRP A 260 8.37 8.33 -19.14
C TRP A 260 7.06 7.70 -19.62
N VAL A 261 6.20 8.49 -20.27
CA VAL A 261 4.87 8.06 -20.70
C VAL A 261 4.90 6.98 -21.79
N ASN A 262 6.04 6.79 -22.44
CA ASN A 262 6.26 5.76 -23.46
C ASN A 262 6.82 4.45 -22.89
N ARG A 263 7.16 4.41 -21.61
CA ARG A 263 7.73 3.21 -20.97
C ARG A 263 6.65 2.23 -20.56
N SER A 264 7.02 0.95 -20.51
CA SER A 264 6.14 -0.18 -20.19
C SER A 264 5.35 0.02 -18.89
N ALA A 265 5.99 0.53 -17.84
CA ALA A 265 5.35 0.84 -16.56
C ALA A 265 4.12 1.75 -16.75
N TYR A 266 4.26 2.87 -17.45
CA TYR A 266 3.18 3.82 -17.66
C TYR A 266 2.17 3.38 -18.73
N ARG A 267 2.66 2.95 -19.90
CA ARG A 267 1.81 2.72 -21.07
C ARG A 267 1.14 1.35 -21.12
N ALA A 268 1.81 0.33 -20.56
CA ALA A 268 1.46 -1.07 -20.81
C ALA A 268 0.85 -1.77 -19.61
N VAL A 269 1.37 -1.51 -18.40
CA VAL A 269 0.91 -2.15 -17.16
C VAL A 269 0.28 -1.18 -16.17
N PHE A 270 0.25 0.11 -16.50
CA PHE A 270 -0.46 1.17 -15.77
C PHE A 270 0.05 1.41 -14.34
N GLN A 271 1.35 1.21 -14.14
CA GLN A 271 2.08 1.45 -12.89
C GLN A 271 2.78 2.82 -12.94
N ASP A 272 2.02 3.91 -12.73
CA ASP A 272 2.55 5.29 -12.80
C ASP A 272 3.37 5.69 -11.56
N TRP A 273 4.48 4.99 -11.34
CA TRP A 273 5.27 5.18 -10.14
C TRP A 273 5.97 6.53 -10.07
N GLN A 274 6.25 7.20 -11.21
CA GLN A 274 6.76 8.57 -11.18
C GLN A 274 5.69 9.52 -10.60
N GLY A 275 4.43 9.33 -11.00
CA GLY A 275 3.29 10.05 -10.42
C GLY A 275 3.15 9.80 -8.91
N TRP A 276 3.34 8.56 -8.46
CA TRP A 276 3.24 8.20 -7.05
C TRP A 276 4.32 8.85 -6.18
N LEU A 277 5.55 8.96 -6.69
CA LEU A 277 6.64 9.68 -6.02
C LEU A 277 6.36 11.19 -5.94
N LYS A 278 5.90 11.79 -7.06
CA LYS A 278 5.52 13.22 -7.11
C LYS A 278 4.40 13.55 -6.14
N GLU A 279 3.37 12.72 -6.07
CA GLU A 279 2.26 12.91 -5.14
C GLU A 279 2.67 12.61 -3.69
N GLY A 280 3.65 11.73 -3.49
CA GLY A 280 4.12 11.30 -2.18
C GLY A 280 3.30 10.18 -1.55
N ILE A 281 2.64 9.37 -2.38
CA ILE A 281 1.91 8.16 -1.95
C ILE A 281 2.78 6.89 -2.02
N LEU A 282 4.08 7.07 -2.28
CA LEU A 282 5.12 6.05 -2.22
C LEU A 282 6.36 6.66 -1.54
N ASP A 283 6.84 6.03 -0.46
CA ASP A 283 8.03 6.50 0.26
C ASP A 283 9.33 6.02 -0.38
N MET A 284 9.31 4.79 -0.91
CA MET A 284 10.47 4.14 -1.52
C MET A 284 10.10 3.53 -2.88
N ALA A 285 10.74 3.99 -3.94
CA ALA A 285 10.70 3.35 -5.25
C ALA A 285 11.82 2.31 -5.35
N ILE A 286 11.45 1.05 -5.60
CA ILE A 286 12.41 -0.04 -5.83
C ILE A 286 12.17 -0.67 -7.20
N PRO A 287 12.56 0.00 -8.31
CA PRO A 287 12.46 -0.58 -9.63
C PRO A 287 13.27 -1.85 -9.77
N MET A 288 12.67 -2.84 -10.42
CA MET A 288 13.24 -4.15 -10.74
C MET A 288 14.15 -4.03 -11.96
N VAL A 289 15.30 -3.36 -11.79
CA VAL A 289 16.30 -3.12 -12.85
C VAL A 289 17.07 -4.41 -13.15
N TYR A 290 16.34 -5.48 -13.46
CA TYR A 290 16.84 -6.84 -13.63
C TYR A 290 17.36 -7.03 -15.04
N TYR A 291 18.64 -6.72 -15.23
CA TYR A 291 19.31 -6.84 -16.51
C TYR A 291 20.63 -7.57 -16.35
N ASN A 292 20.91 -8.45 -17.30
CA ASN A 292 22.17 -9.16 -17.41
C ASN A 292 23.27 -8.19 -17.86
N GLU A 293 24.23 -7.96 -16.99
CA GLU A 293 25.38 -7.08 -17.20
C GLU A 293 26.28 -7.55 -18.34
N ALA A 294 26.40 -8.85 -18.56
CA ALA A 294 27.28 -9.42 -19.59
C ALA A 294 26.77 -9.14 -21.02
N ASN A 295 25.49 -8.77 -21.18
CA ASN A 295 24.92 -8.36 -22.46
C ASN A 295 24.96 -6.83 -22.57
N PRO A 296 25.78 -6.24 -23.47
CA PRO A 296 25.96 -4.79 -23.54
C PRO A 296 24.67 -3.97 -23.68
N ARG A 297 23.67 -4.51 -24.39
CA ARG A 297 22.37 -3.86 -24.56
C ARG A 297 21.58 -3.80 -23.25
N TYR A 298 21.54 -4.89 -22.50
CA TYR A 298 20.83 -4.95 -21.22
C TYR A 298 21.60 -4.23 -20.12
N ALA A 299 22.92 -4.30 -20.17
CA ALA A 299 23.81 -3.42 -19.44
C ALA A 299 23.40 -1.95 -19.64
N GLU A 300 23.20 -1.46 -20.87
CA GLU A 300 22.75 -0.08 -21.09
C GLU A 300 21.37 0.23 -20.50
N PHE A 301 20.42 -0.70 -20.57
CA PHE A 301 19.10 -0.55 -19.95
C PHE A 301 19.20 -0.37 -18.44
N PHE A 302 20.07 -1.14 -17.77
CA PHE A 302 20.35 -0.95 -16.35
C PHE A 302 20.78 0.48 -16.05
N ARG A 303 21.71 1.03 -16.85
CA ARG A 303 22.29 2.36 -16.62
C ARG A 303 21.26 3.45 -16.80
N ARG A 304 20.42 3.36 -17.84
CA ARG A 304 19.37 4.34 -18.11
C ARG A 304 18.32 4.35 -17.01
N TRP A 305 17.84 3.18 -16.57
CA TRP A 305 16.87 3.11 -15.47
C TRP A 305 17.44 3.57 -14.13
N ALA A 306 18.65 3.14 -13.78
CA ALA A 306 19.28 3.56 -12.54
C ALA A 306 19.56 5.08 -12.55
N THR A 307 19.99 5.66 -13.68
CA THR A 307 20.19 7.11 -13.83
C THR A 307 18.86 7.86 -13.72
N PHE A 308 17.82 7.38 -14.40
CA PHE A 308 16.49 8.00 -14.32
C PHE A 308 15.96 7.99 -12.88
N LEU A 309 16.11 6.88 -12.15
CA LEU A 309 15.72 6.80 -10.74
C LEU A 309 16.47 7.83 -9.89
N LYS A 310 17.79 7.97 -10.05
CA LYS A 310 18.60 8.97 -9.31
C LYS A 310 18.03 10.37 -9.46
N ASP A 311 17.59 10.72 -10.66
CA ASP A 311 17.15 12.08 -11.02
C ASP A 311 15.64 12.35 -10.79
N HIS A 312 14.83 11.31 -10.51
CA HIS A 312 13.36 11.43 -10.40
C HIS A 312 12.80 10.88 -9.07
N GLN A 313 13.47 11.16 -7.96
CA GLN A 313 13.04 10.69 -6.63
C GLN A 313 11.96 11.59 -5.99
N HIS A 314 11.81 12.83 -6.44
CA HIS A 314 10.75 13.77 -6.00
C HIS A 314 10.62 13.93 -4.49
N GLY A 315 11.75 14.05 -3.77
CA GLY A 315 11.76 14.17 -2.30
C GLY A 315 11.44 12.87 -1.56
N ARG A 316 11.49 11.73 -2.26
CA ARG A 316 11.35 10.37 -1.72
C ARG A 316 12.66 9.60 -1.87
N ILE A 317 12.64 8.31 -1.58
CA ILE A 317 13.80 7.43 -1.66
C ILE A 317 13.72 6.55 -2.91
N GLY A 318 14.74 6.57 -3.75
CA GLY A 318 14.99 5.59 -4.79
C GLY A 318 16.02 4.55 -4.35
N ILE A 319 15.74 3.28 -4.62
CA ILE A 319 16.61 2.12 -4.36
C ILE A 319 16.69 1.29 -5.64
N VAL A 320 17.89 0.93 -6.09
CA VAL A 320 18.01 0.09 -7.31
C VAL A 320 17.77 -1.37 -6.95
N GLY A 321 16.73 -1.98 -7.52
CA GLY A 321 16.51 -3.42 -7.48
C GLY A 321 17.40 -4.14 -8.48
N ILE A 322 18.40 -4.87 -8.02
CA ILE A 322 19.39 -5.59 -8.82
C ILE A 322 18.95 -7.04 -8.98
N GLY A 323 18.88 -7.52 -10.23
CA GLY A 323 18.59 -8.91 -10.55
C GLY A 323 19.85 -9.77 -10.44
N ASN A 324 20.34 -10.01 -9.22
CA ASN A 324 21.58 -10.78 -8.99
C ASN A 324 21.45 -12.23 -9.50
N TYR A 325 20.25 -12.80 -9.52
CA TYR A 325 19.99 -14.10 -10.13
C TYR A 325 20.33 -14.20 -11.63
N LEU A 326 20.48 -13.08 -12.35
CA LEU A 326 20.90 -13.03 -13.77
C LEU A 326 22.40 -12.84 -13.95
N ASN A 327 23.14 -12.55 -12.88
CA ASN A 327 24.48 -12.01 -12.93
C ASN A 327 25.47 -12.87 -12.14
N SER A 328 26.74 -12.86 -12.58
CA SER A 328 27.84 -13.33 -11.75
C SER A 328 28.00 -12.42 -10.51
N VAL A 329 28.77 -12.87 -9.53
CA VAL A 329 29.13 -12.02 -8.37
C VAL A 329 29.80 -10.73 -8.85
N GLU A 330 30.79 -10.84 -9.73
CA GLU A 330 31.53 -9.69 -10.28
C GLU A 330 30.62 -8.68 -10.98
N ASN A 331 29.73 -9.16 -11.86
CA ASN A 331 28.75 -8.32 -12.55
C ASN A 331 27.77 -7.66 -11.60
N THR A 332 27.35 -8.37 -10.55
CA THR A 332 26.51 -7.80 -9.50
C THR A 332 27.25 -6.67 -8.77
N LEU A 333 28.52 -6.86 -8.42
CA LEU A 333 29.35 -5.82 -7.79
C LEU A 333 29.52 -4.60 -8.71
N GLN A 334 29.72 -4.80 -10.01
CA GLN A 334 29.78 -3.71 -11.00
C GLN A 334 28.45 -2.92 -11.06
N GLN A 335 27.31 -3.60 -10.98
CA GLN A 335 26.00 -2.94 -10.93
C GLN A 335 25.81 -2.16 -9.62
N ILE A 336 26.28 -2.68 -8.49
CA ILE A 336 26.28 -1.96 -7.21
C ILE A 336 27.13 -0.68 -7.30
N GLU A 337 28.33 -0.75 -7.87
CA GLU A 337 29.21 0.41 -8.07
C GLU A 337 28.53 1.49 -8.90
N PHE A 338 27.93 1.11 -10.04
CA PHE A 338 27.20 2.06 -10.87
C PHE A 338 25.99 2.66 -10.13
N ALA A 339 25.22 1.84 -9.41
CA ALA A 339 24.06 2.31 -8.66
C ALA A 339 24.46 3.37 -7.63
N ARG A 340 25.54 3.13 -6.88
CA ARG A 340 26.03 4.02 -5.81
C ARG A 340 26.69 5.30 -6.34
N ALA A 341 27.25 5.27 -7.55
CA ALA A 341 27.83 6.45 -8.20
C ALA A 341 26.75 7.53 -8.49
N PRO A 342 27.10 8.82 -8.48
CA PRO A 342 26.15 9.88 -8.82
C PRO A 342 25.72 9.81 -10.29
N SER A 343 24.53 10.33 -10.60
CA SER A 343 24.11 10.62 -11.98
C SER A 343 24.94 11.78 -12.55
N PRO A 344 24.88 12.06 -13.87
CA PRO A 344 25.45 13.29 -14.44
C PRO A 344 24.95 14.57 -13.77
N SER A 345 23.74 14.55 -13.21
CA SER A 345 23.14 15.65 -12.45
C SER A 345 23.62 15.72 -10.99
N GLY A 346 24.51 14.82 -10.56
CA GLY A 346 25.04 14.76 -9.20
C GLY A 346 24.17 14.01 -8.19
N ASN A 347 23.00 13.49 -8.59
CA ASN A 347 22.07 12.83 -7.69
C ASN A 347 22.46 11.37 -7.42
N ARG A 348 22.11 10.85 -6.25
CA ARG A 348 22.37 9.47 -5.83
C ARG A 348 21.09 8.78 -5.38
N VAL A 349 21.00 7.48 -5.61
CA VAL A 349 20.02 6.63 -4.92
C VAL A 349 20.41 6.47 -3.45
N TYR A 350 19.47 6.02 -2.63
CA TYR A 350 19.68 5.79 -1.21
C TYR A 350 20.01 4.33 -0.88
N GLY A 351 20.15 3.46 -1.86
CA GLY A 351 20.53 2.07 -1.62
C GLY A 351 20.31 1.13 -2.78
N VAL A 352 20.52 -0.16 -2.48
CA VAL A 352 20.34 -1.29 -3.39
C VAL A 352 19.51 -2.39 -2.72
N ASN A 353 18.79 -3.14 -3.54
CA ASN A 353 18.02 -4.29 -3.08
C ASN A 353 18.18 -5.44 -4.08
N PHE A 354 18.31 -6.67 -3.61
CA PHE A 354 18.70 -7.81 -4.44
C PHE A 354 17.52 -8.78 -4.64
N PHE A 355 17.27 -9.17 -5.89
CA PHE A 355 16.34 -10.23 -6.24
C PHE A 355 17.09 -11.49 -6.73
N SER A 356 17.06 -12.61 -6.01
CA SER A 356 16.47 -12.79 -4.67
C SER A 356 17.48 -13.34 -3.69
N TYR A 357 17.10 -13.35 -2.41
CA TYR A 357 17.79 -14.10 -1.36
C TYR A 357 18.01 -15.56 -1.77
N ALA A 358 16.97 -16.24 -2.25
CA ALA A 358 17.05 -17.67 -2.55
C ALA A 358 17.72 -18.00 -3.90
N ALA A 359 17.92 -17.02 -4.77
CA ALA A 359 18.55 -17.17 -6.08
C ALA A 359 19.66 -16.12 -6.25
N THR A 360 20.90 -16.49 -5.89
CA THR A 360 21.96 -15.52 -5.65
C THR A 360 22.73 -15.12 -6.90
N THR A 361 23.11 -16.07 -7.76
CA THR A 361 24.05 -15.82 -8.87
C THR A 361 23.74 -16.70 -10.08
N GLY A 362 23.37 -16.10 -11.20
CA GLY A 362 23.21 -16.78 -12.49
C GLY A 362 24.45 -16.58 -13.37
N VAL A 363 24.93 -17.64 -14.01
CA VAL A 363 26.08 -17.53 -14.93
C VAL A 363 25.60 -17.00 -16.29
N GLY A 364 25.29 -15.71 -16.38
CA GLY A 364 25.09 -15.00 -17.66
C GLY A 364 23.99 -15.54 -18.58
N THR A 365 23.08 -16.38 -18.10
CA THR A 365 21.93 -16.90 -18.86
C THR A 365 20.64 -16.15 -18.51
N GLU A 366 19.76 -15.96 -19.49
CA GLU A 366 18.44 -15.32 -19.26
C GLU A 366 17.50 -16.17 -18.38
N GLU A 367 17.82 -17.46 -18.21
CA GLU A 367 17.08 -18.38 -17.34
C GLU A 367 17.35 -18.14 -15.83
N GLY A 368 18.48 -17.49 -15.52
CA GLY A 368 18.90 -17.15 -14.16
C GLY A 368 19.18 -18.34 -13.22
N ALA A 369 19.60 -18.05 -11.99
CA ALA A 369 19.75 -19.06 -10.95
C ALA A 369 18.43 -19.39 -10.25
N ARG A 370 18.34 -20.62 -9.73
CA ARG A 370 17.23 -21.09 -8.89
C ARG A 370 17.67 -21.56 -7.49
N LEU A 371 18.94 -21.38 -7.17
CA LEU A 371 19.55 -21.80 -5.91
C LEU A 371 20.46 -20.70 -5.38
N TYR A 372 20.59 -20.65 -4.06
CA TYR A 372 21.53 -19.77 -3.39
C TYR A 372 22.93 -20.38 -3.39
N GLN A 373 23.94 -19.51 -3.32
CA GLN A 373 25.35 -19.88 -3.15
C GLN A 373 25.93 -19.05 -2.00
N GLU A 374 26.41 -19.72 -0.94
CA GLU A 374 26.99 -19.04 0.22
C GLU A 374 28.09 -18.00 -0.11
N PRO A 375 28.99 -18.24 -1.10
CA PRO A 375 30.00 -17.25 -1.48
C PRO A 375 29.44 -15.88 -1.90
N PHE A 376 28.19 -15.81 -2.36
CA PHE A 376 27.56 -14.54 -2.73
C PHE A 376 27.38 -13.63 -1.50
N TYR A 377 26.86 -14.16 -0.40
CA TYR A 377 26.67 -13.37 0.83
C TYR A 377 28.00 -12.91 1.41
N ALA A 378 29.01 -13.78 1.39
CA ALA A 378 30.36 -13.41 1.80
C ALA A 378 30.94 -12.31 0.92
N ALA A 379 30.79 -12.39 -0.41
CA ALA A 379 31.26 -11.37 -1.34
C ALA A 379 30.61 -10.00 -1.11
N LEU A 380 29.30 -9.97 -0.82
CA LEU A 380 28.62 -8.73 -0.41
C LEU A 380 29.17 -8.21 0.92
N GLY A 381 29.42 -9.09 1.89
CA GLY A 381 30.03 -8.74 3.16
C GLY A 381 31.39 -8.06 3.00
N GLU A 382 32.26 -8.65 2.17
CA GLU A 382 33.58 -8.11 1.84
C GLU A 382 33.50 -6.78 1.06
N TYR A 383 32.50 -6.64 0.18
CA TYR A 383 32.29 -5.41 -0.58
C TYR A 383 31.82 -4.26 0.31
N PHE A 384 30.80 -4.49 1.14
CA PHE A 384 30.20 -3.45 1.99
C PHE A 384 31.04 -3.14 3.23
N LYS A 385 31.75 -4.14 3.77
CA LYS A 385 32.63 -4.11 4.95
C LYS A 385 31.92 -3.76 6.26
N GLU A 386 31.34 -2.58 6.31
CA GLU A 386 30.71 -1.99 7.49
C GLU A 386 29.20 -2.06 7.44
N TRP A 387 28.60 -2.24 8.62
CA TRP A 387 27.16 -2.05 8.80
C TRP A 387 26.82 -0.56 8.78
N VAL A 388 25.71 -0.19 8.15
CA VAL A 388 25.19 1.18 8.14
C VAL A 388 23.70 1.20 8.46
N PRO A 389 23.16 2.28 9.05
CA PRO A 389 21.72 2.40 9.25
C PRO A 389 20.98 2.57 7.92
N THR A 390 19.69 2.25 7.92
CA THR A 390 18.80 2.58 6.80
C THR A 390 18.64 4.10 6.66
N PRO A 391 18.32 4.61 5.45
CA PRO A 391 18.17 6.04 5.21
C PRO A 391 17.02 6.64 6.03
N PRO A 392 17.21 7.81 6.67
CA PRO A 392 16.14 8.48 7.38
C PRO A 392 15.09 9.01 6.41
N MET A 393 13.83 9.11 6.86
CA MET A 393 12.74 9.75 6.13
C MET A 393 12.26 10.98 6.90
N PRO A 394 12.82 12.19 6.65
CA PRO A 394 12.45 13.39 7.40
C PRO A 394 10.94 13.66 7.43
N TRP A 395 10.23 13.38 6.33
CA TRP A 395 8.79 13.55 6.24
C TRP A 395 7.96 12.57 7.10
N LYS A 396 8.58 11.53 7.68
CA LYS A 396 7.97 10.59 8.63
C LYS A 396 8.37 10.88 10.07
N HIS A 397 9.60 11.34 10.30
CA HIS A 397 10.13 11.60 11.64
C HIS A 397 9.84 13.01 12.17
N ALA A 398 9.82 14.00 11.28
CA ALA A 398 9.52 15.39 11.58
C ALA A 398 8.59 15.96 10.49
N PRO A 399 7.36 15.42 10.37
CA PRO A 399 6.42 15.86 9.35
C PRO A 399 6.07 17.34 9.54
N THR A 400 5.99 18.08 8.45
CA THR A 400 5.48 19.46 8.39
C THR A 400 4.06 19.53 7.79
N ALA A 401 3.57 18.40 7.29
CA ALA A 401 2.31 18.26 6.58
C ALA A 401 1.47 17.12 7.18
N GLY A 402 0.15 17.20 7.01
CA GLY A 402 -0.81 16.17 7.40
C GLY A 402 -1.52 15.55 6.21
N HIS A 403 -2.49 14.68 6.47
CA HIS A 403 -3.30 14.00 5.45
C HIS A 403 -4.78 14.27 5.69
N LEU A 404 -5.51 14.55 4.63
CA LEU A 404 -6.97 14.66 4.65
C LEU A 404 -7.54 13.56 3.76
N MET A 405 -8.41 12.73 4.31
CA MET A 405 -9.08 11.66 3.58
C MET A 405 -10.55 11.54 3.99
N GLY A 406 -11.31 10.76 3.23
CA GLY A 406 -12.71 10.54 3.53
C GLY A 406 -13.39 9.64 2.51
N THR A 407 -14.68 9.40 2.76
CA THR A 407 -15.55 8.64 1.85
C THR A 407 -16.81 9.44 1.55
N VAL A 408 -17.10 9.64 0.28
CA VAL A 408 -18.34 10.26 -0.20
C VAL A 408 -19.41 9.18 -0.37
N LEU A 409 -20.51 9.31 0.35
CA LEU A 409 -21.63 8.38 0.34
C LEU A 409 -22.93 9.12 0.02
N ASN A 410 -23.87 8.43 -0.60
CA ASN A 410 -25.24 8.89 -0.73
C ASN A 410 -25.92 8.80 0.65
N ALA A 411 -26.49 9.90 1.12
CA ALA A 411 -27.15 9.99 2.43
C ALA A 411 -28.40 9.10 2.53
N ALA A 412 -29.03 8.79 1.39
CA ALA A 412 -30.25 8.00 1.32
C ALA A 412 -30.03 6.49 1.54
N ASP A 413 -28.86 5.94 1.20
CA ASP A 413 -28.66 4.48 1.23
C ASP A 413 -27.22 4.03 1.58
N LEU A 414 -26.32 4.98 1.85
CA LEU A 414 -24.89 4.74 2.05
C LEU A 414 -24.20 4.06 0.84
N THR A 415 -24.74 4.18 -0.37
CA THR A 415 -24.00 3.77 -1.57
C THR A 415 -22.81 4.70 -1.78
N PRO A 416 -21.61 4.19 -2.10
CA PRO A 416 -20.49 5.06 -2.41
C PRO A 416 -20.71 5.86 -3.70
N VAL A 417 -20.34 7.14 -3.67
CA VAL A 417 -20.50 8.04 -4.83
C VAL A 417 -19.22 8.02 -5.67
N ASP A 418 -19.13 7.03 -6.56
CA ASP A 418 -18.03 6.86 -7.52
C ASP A 418 -17.91 8.08 -8.45
N GLY A 419 -16.70 8.64 -8.56
CA GLY A 419 -16.44 9.79 -9.43
C GLY A 419 -16.84 11.15 -8.85
N ALA A 420 -17.31 11.22 -7.60
CA ALA A 420 -17.58 12.50 -6.95
C ALA A 420 -16.34 13.40 -6.98
N THR A 421 -16.52 14.67 -7.33
CA THR A 421 -15.45 15.66 -7.27
C THR A 421 -15.36 16.21 -5.85
N VAL A 422 -14.16 16.21 -5.29
CA VAL A 422 -13.88 16.79 -3.96
C VAL A 422 -12.84 17.88 -4.11
N GLU A 423 -13.24 19.12 -3.87
CA GLU A 423 -12.38 20.29 -3.93
C GLU A 423 -11.95 20.68 -2.51
N VAL A 424 -10.63 20.82 -2.33
CA VAL A 424 -10.00 21.16 -1.06
C VAL A 424 -9.57 22.62 -1.12
N TYR A 425 -10.04 23.44 -0.17
CA TYR A 425 -9.73 24.86 -0.10
C TYR A 425 -8.98 25.21 1.19
N GLN A 426 -8.08 26.19 1.11
CA GLN A 426 -7.41 26.80 2.24
C GLN A 426 -7.49 28.32 2.09
N ALA A 427 -7.98 29.01 3.12
CA ALA A 427 -8.17 30.47 3.09
C ALA A 427 -8.90 30.98 1.82
N GLY A 428 -9.90 30.23 1.35
CA GLY A 428 -10.70 30.56 0.15
C GLY A 428 -10.07 30.21 -1.19
N SER A 429 -8.81 29.76 -1.22
CA SER A 429 -8.12 29.34 -2.44
C SER A 429 -8.22 27.84 -2.64
N LEU A 430 -8.50 27.41 -3.88
CA LEU A 430 -8.50 25.99 -4.26
C LEU A 430 -7.07 25.43 -4.20
N VAL A 431 -6.87 24.40 -3.39
CA VAL A 431 -5.58 23.74 -3.17
C VAL A 431 -5.46 22.47 -4.00
N ARG A 432 -6.54 21.67 -4.06
CA ARG A 432 -6.54 20.40 -4.77
C ARG A 432 -7.96 20.05 -5.23
N THR A 433 -8.08 19.49 -6.42
CA THR A 433 -9.29 18.82 -6.89
C THR A 433 -9.02 17.32 -6.95
N LEU A 434 -9.87 16.55 -6.30
CA LEU A 434 -9.79 15.10 -6.20
C LEU A 434 -11.02 14.47 -6.85
N THR A 435 -10.88 13.21 -7.25
CA THR A 435 -11.99 12.36 -7.67
C THR A 435 -12.09 11.18 -6.71
N ALA A 436 -13.29 10.95 -6.17
CA ALA A 436 -13.58 9.79 -5.34
C ALA A 436 -13.50 8.50 -6.16
N ASP A 437 -12.89 7.46 -5.59
CA ASP A 437 -12.78 6.15 -6.24
C ASP A 437 -14.11 5.37 -6.22
N GLY A 438 -14.11 4.13 -6.73
CA GLY A 438 -15.31 3.30 -6.81
C GLY A 438 -15.93 2.93 -5.47
N ASN A 439 -15.21 3.14 -4.37
CA ASN A 439 -15.70 2.98 -3.00
C ASN A 439 -15.98 4.36 -2.36
N GLY A 440 -16.09 5.42 -3.15
CA GLY A 440 -16.34 6.79 -2.70
C GLY A 440 -15.14 7.44 -2.00
N PHE A 441 -13.99 6.77 -1.93
CA PHE A 441 -12.86 7.25 -1.13
C PHE A 441 -12.05 8.31 -1.87
N PHE A 442 -11.57 9.31 -1.13
CA PHE A 442 -10.62 10.31 -1.61
C PHE A 442 -9.54 10.59 -0.55
N ALA A 443 -8.39 11.07 -1.00
CA ALA A 443 -7.36 11.58 -0.10
C ALA A 443 -6.50 12.68 -0.75
N ALA A 444 -6.18 13.72 0.03
CA ALA A 444 -5.12 14.67 -0.20
C ALA A 444 -4.01 14.40 0.83
N VAL A 445 -2.91 13.82 0.37
CA VAL A 445 -1.71 13.59 1.21
C VAL A 445 -0.80 14.81 1.18
N HIS A 446 0.02 14.94 2.22
CA HIS A 446 1.02 15.99 2.40
C HIS A 446 0.48 17.42 2.25
N LEU A 447 -0.70 17.68 2.82
CA LEU A 447 -1.23 19.05 2.94
C LEU A 447 -0.48 19.80 4.06
N PRO A 448 -0.05 21.06 3.84
CA PRO A 448 0.47 21.90 4.91
C PRO A 448 -0.44 21.90 6.13
N ALA A 449 0.12 21.97 7.33
CA ALA A 449 -0.71 22.11 8.53
C ALA A 449 -1.55 23.39 8.45
N GLY A 450 -2.83 23.30 8.82
CA GLY A 450 -3.75 24.43 8.71
C GLY A 450 -5.22 24.03 8.75
N VAL A 451 -6.08 25.02 8.50
CA VAL A 451 -7.54 24.85 8.46
C VAL A 451 -8.02 24.85 7.01
N TYR A 452 -8.80 23.83 6.67
CA TYR A 452 -9.31 23.58 5.34
C TYR A 452 -10.84 23.57 5.31
N SER A 453 -11.39 23.74 4.13
CA SER A 453 -12.78 23.42 3.81
C SER A 453 -12.84 22.50 2.59
N LEU A 454 -13.89 21.69 2.49
CA LEU A 454 -14.14 20.79 1.38
C LEU A 454 -15.46 21.14 0.72
N ILE A 455 -15.52 21.01 -0.61
CA ILE A 455 -16.77 20.95 -1.35
C ILE A 455 -16.78 19.63 -2.12
N ALA A 456 -17.76 18.78 -1.82
CA ALA A 456 -18.00 17.54 -2.55
C ALA A 456 -19.24 17.68 -3.43
N ARG A 457 -19.16 17.23 -4.68
CA ARG A 457 -20.25 17.33 -5.64
C ARG A 457 -20.24 16.18 -6.65
N VAL A 458 -21.43 15.81 -7.11
CA VAL A 458 -21.65 14.92 -8.26
C VAL A 458 -22.86 15.45 -9.01
N GLU A 459 -22.93 15.20 -10.32
CA GLU A 459 -24.08 15.60 -11.14
C GLU A 459 -25.39 15.04 -10.59
N GLY A 460 -26.44 15.85 -10.56
CA GLY A 460 -27.76 15.46 -10.06
C GLY A 460 -27.95 15.47 -8.55
N MET A 461 -26.91 15.80 -7.76
CA MET A 461 -27.03 15.94 -6.29
C MET A 461 -26.57 17.32 -5.81
N PRO A 462 -27.20 17.89 -4.76
CA PRO A 462 -26.71 19.10 -4.12
C PRO A 462 -25.28 18.91 -3.61
N ALA A 463 -24.43 19.93 -3.79
CA ALA A 463 -23.07 19.92 -3.27
C ALA A 463 -23.09 20.01 -1.73
N GLN A 464 -22.20 19.26 -1.08
CA GLN A 464 -22.00 19.32 0.36
C GLN A 464 -20.72 20.07 0.68
N GLN A 465 -20.81 21.07 1.56
CA GLN A 465 -19.66 21.81 2.07
C GLN A 465 -19.35 21.41 3.51
N LEU A 466 -18.07 21.18 3.79
CA LEU A 466 -17.53 21.01 5.14
C LEU A 466 -16.53 22.13 5.39
N SER A 467 -16.60 22.75 6.56
CA SER A 467 -15.72 23.86 6.94
C SER A 467 -14.96 23.55 8.24
N SER A 468 -13.88 24.27 8.49
CA SER A 468 -13.10 24.18 9.73
C SER A 468 -12.45 22.81 9.98
N ILE A 469 -11.91 22.20 8.92
CA ILE A 469 -11.20 20.92 9.00
C ILE A 469 -9.74 21.19 9.35
N TRP A 470 -9.33 20.76 10.54
CA TRP A 470 -7.96 20.92 11.01
C TRP A 470 -7.08 19.80 10.48
N VAL A 471 -6.08 20.17 9.68
CA VAL A 471 -4.99 19.28 9.26
C VAL A 471 -3.79 19.60 10.12
N THR A 472 -3.34 18.62 10.91
CA THR A 472 -2.17 18.74 11.78
C THR A 472 -1.00 17.96 11.18
N ALA A 473 0.21 18.50 11.31
CA ALA A 473 1.40 17.83 10.81
C ALA A 473 1.58 16.43 11.42
N GLY A 474 1.85 15.44 10.57
CA GLY A 474 2.01 14.04 10.99
C GLY A 474 0.71 13.29 11.31
N MET A 475 -0.45 13.94 11.19
CA MET A 475 -1.75 13.33 11.46
C MET A 475 -2.58 13.18 10.20
N GLY A 476 -3.37 12.11 10.16
CA GLY A 476 -4.46 11.94 9.20
C GLY A 476 -5.80 12.37 9.81
N VAL A 477 -6.64 13.02 9.01
CA VAL A 477 -8.06 13.25 9.33
C VAL A 477 -8.93 12.47 8.34
N ASN A 478 -9.91 11.72 8.85
CA ASN A 478 -10.83 10.91 8.06
C ASN A 478 -12.27 11.39 8.28
N LEU A 479 -12.91 11.90 7.22
CA LEU A 479 -14.24 12.51 7.29
C LEU A 479 -15.17 11.91 6.22
N PRO A 480 -16.23 11.19 6.61
CA PRO A 480 -17.28 10.83 5.67
C PRO A 480 -18.04 12.07 5.23
N ILE A 481 -18.38 12.13 3.94
CA ILE A 481 -19.20 13.18 3.34
C ILE A 481 -20.48 12.54 2.85
N LEU A 482 -21.63 13.04 3.28
CA LEU A 482 -22.93 12.57 2.81
C LEU A 482 -23.48 13.57 1.78
N LEU A 483 -23.83 13.07 0.60
CA LEU A 483 -24.51 13.84 -0.44
C LEU A 483 -25.99 13.50 -0.48
N GLY A 484 -26.82 14.52 -0.68
CA GLY A 484 -28.28 14.39 -0.70
C GLY A 484 -28.92 14.34 0.69
N ASP A 485 -30.22 14.11 0.72
CA ASP A 485 -31.02 14.08 1.94
C ASP A 485 -31.17 12.65 2.49
N SER A 486 -31.46 12.56 3.79
CA SER A 486 -31.77 11.30 4.46
C SER A 486 -32.97 11.47 5.36
N GLU A 487 -33.92 10.54 5.30
CA GLU A 487 -35.05 10.46 6.25
C GLU A 487 -34.63 9.91 7.63
N THR A 488 -33.33 9.76 7.87
CA THR A 488 -32.80 9.15 9.09
C THR A 488 -32.42 10.19 10.13
N VAL A 489 -32.58 9.82 11.40
CA VAL A 489 -32.03 10.59 12.51
C VAL A 489 -30.54 10.27 12.62
N SER A 490 -29.69 11.29 12.45
CA SER A 490 -28.24 11.16 12.63
C SER A 490 -27.87 11.09 14.11
N VAL A 491 -27.24 10.00 14.52
CA VAL A 491 -26.95 9.70 15.93
C VAL A 491 -25.46 9.77 16.20
N ARG A 492 -25.05 10.81 16.94
CA ARG A 492 -23.65 11.05 17.29
C ARG A 492 -23.17 10.23 18.49
N ARG A 493 -24.01 10.07 19.53
CA ARG A 493 -23.71 9.25 20.71
C ARG A 493 -24.72 8.12 20.81
N LEU A 494 -24.27 6.89 21.02
CA LEU A 494 -25.16 5.73 21.06
C LEU A 494 -26.18 5.80 22.21
N GLU A 495 -25.83 6.44 23.32
CA GLU A 495 -26.72 6.65 24.46
C GLU A 495 -28.01 7.40 24.10
N SER A 496 -27.97 8.31 23.11
CA SER A 496 -29.18 9.03 22.69
C SER A 496 -30.21 8.13 21.99
N LEU A 497 -29.85 6.89 21.66
CA LEU A 497 -30.82 5.92 21.12
C LEU A 497 -31.91 5.56 22.13
N ALA A 498 -31.66 5.71 23.43
CA ALA A 498 -32.65 5.44 24.46
C ALA A 498 -33.87 6.38 24.35
N SER A 499 -33.69 7.62 23.87
CA SER A 499 -34.77 8.60 23.74
C SER A 499 -35.61 8.47 22.47
N PHE A 500 -35.19 7.64 21.50
CA PHE A 500 -35.91 7.51 20.24
C PHE A 500 -36.97 6.38 20.28
N PRO A 501 -38.15 6.60 19.67
CA PRO A 501 -39.18 5.58 19.53
C PRO A 501 -38.70 4.32 18.81
N ASP A 502 -39.33 3.18 19.09
CA ASP A 502 -39.15 1.98 18.28
C ASP A 502 -39.51 2.24 16.81
N GLY A 503 -38.74 1.66 15.89
CA GLY A 503 -38.95 1.84 14.46
C GLY A 503 -38.33 3.08 13.85
N THR A 504 -37.66 3.93 14.64
CA THR A 504 -36.97 5.12 14.13
C THR A 504 -35.85 4.73 13.15
N PRO A 505 -35.83 5.23 11.91
CA PRO A 505 -34.69 5.11 11.01
C PRO A 505 -33.51 5.93 11.54
N VAL A 506 -32.36 5.30 11.73
CA VAL A 506 -31.17 5.93 12.30
C VAL A 506 -29.97 5.79 11.40
N LEU A 507 -29.09 6.79 11.50
CA LEU A 507 -27.79 6.81 10.84
C LEU A 507 -26.69 7.04 11.86
N LEU A 508 -25.84 6.03 12.03
CA LEU A 508 -24.66 6.06 12.89
C LEU A 508 -23.44 6.29 12.00
N ILE A 509 -22.70 7.37 12.22
CA ILE A 509 -21.52 7.70 11.39
C ILE A 509 -20.27 7.64 12.24
N GLY A 510 -19.20 7.01 11.71
CA GLY A 510 -17.90 6.95 12.36
C GLY A 510 -17.91 6.09 13.64
N LYS A 511 -18.76 5.06 13.70
CA LYS A 511 -18.71 4.08 14.78
C LYS A 511 -17.54 3.15 14.59
N VAL A 512 -17.03 2.61 15.69
CA VAL A 512 -15.89 1.71 15.69
C VAL A 512 -16.38 0.29 15.86
N VAL A 513 -15.89 -0.63 15.06
CA VAL A 513 -16.14 -2.06 15.21
C VAL A 513 -15.48 -2.56 16.51
N ALA A 514 -16.28 -3.09 17.43
CA ALA A 514 -15.84 -3.41 18.79
C ALA A 514 -15.03 -4.72 18.87
N GLN A 515 -15.34 -5.66 17.98
CA GLN A 515 -14.70 -6.97 17.86
C GLN A 515 -14.75 -7.45 16.40
N ASP A 516 -13.86 -8.36 16.02
CA ASP A 516 -13.85 -8.93 14.68
C ASP A 516 -15.20 -9.55 14.33
N TRP A 517 -15.69 -9.24 13.13
CA TRP A 517 -16.95 -9.71 12.58
C TRP A 517 -16.67 -10.36 11.23
N LEU A 518 -16.48 -11.69 11.26
CA LEU A 518 -16.00 -12.47 10.11
C LEU A 518 -17.10 -13.26 9.39
N ALA A 519 -18.25 -13.40 10.05
CA ALA A 519 -19.38 -14.18 9.57
C ALA A 519 -20.68 -13.39 9.81
N PRO A 520 -21.53 -13.23 8.77
CA PRO A 520 -22.71 -12.37 8.85
C PRO A 520 -23.89 -12.96 9.63
N ASP A 521 -23.76 -14.19 10.12
CA ASP A 521 -24.76 -14.86 10.95
C ASP A 521 -24.76 -14.37 12.41
N GLN A 522 -23.71 -13.66 12.83
CA GLN A 522 -23.63 -13.01 14.14
C GLN A 522 -23.93 -11.51 14.01
N PRO A 523 -24.50 -10.85 15.04
CA PRO A 523 -24.65 -9.40 15.03
C PRO A 523 -23.28 -8.72 15.03
N LEU A 524 -23.17 -7.64 14.26
CA LEU A 524 -22.03 -6.73 14.34
C LEU A 524 -22.16 -5.89 15.62
N ILE A 525 -21.09 -5.78 16.39
CA ILE A 525 -21.05 -4.90 17.56
C ILE A 525 -20.25 -3.65 17.20
N VAL A 526 -20.91 -2.49 17.26
CA VAL A 526 -20.26 -1.19 17.07
C VAL A 526 -20.30 -0.38 18.35
N ARG A 527 -19.32 0.51 18.52
CA ARG A 527 -19.19 1.39 19.68
C ARG A 527 -18.91 2.83 19.28
N ASP A 528 -19.15 3.74 20.21
CA ASP A 528 -18.66 5.11 20.08
C ASP A 528 -17.12 5.12 20.12
N ALA A 529 -16.52 6.08 19.40
CA ALA A 529 -15.07 6.20 19.38
C ALA A 529 -14.49 6.71 20.71
N LEU A 530 -15.28 7.52 21.44
CA LEU A 530 -14.88 8.23 22.66
C LEU A 530 -15.56 7.69 23.93
N SER A 531 -16.37 6.64 23.84
CA SER A 531 -16.98 5.98 24.99
C SER A 531 -17.12 4.47 24.77
N ASP A 532 -17.37 3.73 25.84
CA ASP A 532 -17.58 2.28 25.82
C ASP A 532 -19.02 1.86 25.47
N ALA A 533 -19.89 2.82 25.13
CA ALA A 533 -21.25 2.52 24.71
C ALA A 533 -21.23 1.68 23.43
N THR A 534 -21.96 0.56 23.43
CA THR A 534 -22.03 -0.37 22.29
C THR A 534 -23.47 -0.60 21.84
N ILE A 535 -23.65 -0.99 20.58
CA ILE A 535 -24.93 -1.47 20.07
C ILE A 535 -24.73 -2.64 19.10
N GLU A 536 -25.67 -3.59 19.15
CA GLU A 536 -25.77 -4.69 18.20
C GLU A 536 -26.48 -4.24 16.92
N VAL A 537 -25.89 -4.60 15.78
CA VAL A 537 -26.31 -4.27 14.43
C VAL A 537 -26.52 -5.56 13.65
N GLN A 538 -27.76 -5.82 13.24
CA GLN A 538 -28.11 -6.93 12.36
C GLN A 538 -28.03 -6.46 10.90
N VAL A 539 -27.04 -6.97 10.16
CA VAL A 539 -26.71 -6.54 8.79
C VAL A 539 -27.56 -7.31 7.77
N SER A 540 -28.21 -6.60 6.84
CA SER A 540 -29.18 -7.21 5.89
C SER A 540 -28.56 -7.89 4.67
N ALA A 541 -27.27 -7.66 4.41
CA ALA A 541 -26.59 -8.10 3.20
C ALA A 541 -25.15 -8.52 3.53
N PRO A 542 -24.54 -9.39 2.71
CA PRO A 542 -23.13 -9.74 2.91
C PRO A 542 -22.28 -8.47 2.84
N ALA A 543 -21.66 -8.12 3.95
CA ALA A 543 -20.60 -7.14 4.03
C ALA A 543 -19.25 -7.86 4.06
N LEU A 544 -18.20 -7.22 3.57
CA LEU A 544 -16.85 -7.72 3.78
C LEU A 544 -16.58 -7.88 5.29
N PRO A 545 -15.84 -8.92 5.72
CA PRO A 545 -15.44 -9.11 7.11
C PRO A 545 -14.86 -7.85 7.72
N LEU A 546 -15.43 -7.35 8.81
CA LEU A 546 -14.99 -6.16 9.52
C LEU A 546 -14.09 -6.56 10.69
N LEU A 547 -12.99 -5.84 10.88
CA LEU A 547 -12.05 -6.12 11.96
C LEU A 547 -12.20 -5.09 13.07
N ARG A 548 -11.85 -5.47 14.29
CA ARG A 548 -11.83 -4.58 15.45
C ARG A 548 -11.03 -3.31 15.11
N GLY A 549 -11.60 -2.16 15.47
CA GLY A 549 -11.01 -0.85 15.18
C GLY A 549 -11.38 -0.25 13.82
N ASP A 550 -11.99 -1.02 12.91
CA ASP A 550 -12.52 -0.47 11.67
C ASP A 550 -13.60 0.58 11.95
N ARG A 551 -13.65 1.60 11.10
CA ARG A 551 -14.64 2.68 11.18
C ARG A 551 -15.77 2.41 10.21
N VAL A 552 -17.00 2.60 10.67
CA VAL A 552 -18.19 2.29 9.87
C VAL A 552 -19.25 3.38 9.92
N ALA A 553 -20.00 3.48 8.84
CA ALA A 553 -21.33 4.08 8.82
C ALA A 553 -22.37 2.94 8.85
N VAL A 554 -23.42 3.12 9.65
CA VAL A 554 -24.52 2.17 9.81
C VAL A 554 -25.83 2.92 9.58
N LYS A 555 -26.62 2.48 8.61
CA LYS A 555 -28.00 2.95 8.41
C LYS A 555 -28.94 1.77 8.65
N GLY A 556 -29.95 1.94 9.49
CA GLY A 556 -30.92 0.88 9.77
C GLY A 556 -32.07 1.38 10.64
N ILE A 557 -32.86 0.43 11.15
CA ILE A 557 -34.04 0.72 11.96
C ILE A 557 -33.77 0.39 13.43
N LEU A 558 -34.01 1.35 14.31
CA LEU A 558 -33.93 1.14 15.75
C LEU A 558 -35.02 0.17 16.22
N ARG A 559 -34.64 -0.85 16.97
CA ARG A 559 -35.54 -1.82 17.60
C ARG A 559 -35.28 -1.93 19.08
N THR A 560 -36.34 -2.12 19.85
CA THR A 560 -36.36 -2.22 21.30
C THR A 560 -36.85 -3.62 21.66
N GLY A 561 -35.99 -4.43 22.26
CA GLY A 561 -36.34 -5.76 22.75
C GLY A 561 -37.34 -5.70 23.90
N MET A 562 -37.93 -6.86 24.23
CA MET A 562 -38.83 -6.99 25.40
C MET A 562 -38.11 -6.70 26.73
N ASP A 563 -36.79 -6.86 26.76
CA ASP A 563 -35.88 -6.51 27.85
C ASP A 563 -35.50 -5.02 27.88
N GLY A 564 -36.04 -4.21 26.96
CA GLY A 564 -35.71 -2.80 26.79
C GLY A 564 -34.40 -2.54 26.03
N LYS A 565 -33.65 -3.58 25.63
CA LYS A 565 -32.37 -3.43 24.93
C LYS A 565 -32.58 -2.87 23.53
N LYS A 566 -31.80 -1.84 23.18
CA LYS A 566 -31.81 -1.25 21.84
C LYS A 566 -30.86 -2.01 20.89
N THR A 567 -31.33 -2.25 19.68
CA THR A 567 -30.56 -2.87 18.57
C THR A 567 -30.87 -2.15 17.26
N ILE A 568 -29.99 -2.25 16.28
CA ILE A 568 -30.26 -1.78 14.91
C ILE A 568 -30.52 -2.99 14.02
N LYS A 569 -31.66 -3.02 13.35
CA LYS A 569 -32.02 -4.06 12.38
C LYS A 569 -32.11 -3.49 10.98
N ASP A 570 -32.20 -4.40 10.01
CA ASP A 570 -32.29 -4.10 8.58
C ASP A 570 -31.15 -3.17 8.13
N ALA A 571 -29.95 -3.40 8.68
CA ALA A 571 -28.86 -2.44 8.59
C ALA A 571 -28.03 -2.62 7.32
N THR A 572 -27.74 -1.50 6.67
CA THR A 572 -26.62 -1.36 5.73
C THR A 572 -25.40 -0.83 6.47
N VAL A 573 -24.27 -1.50 6.31
CA VAL A 573 -22.99 -1.10 6.92
C VAL A 573 -21.99 -0.78 5.84
N ARG A 574 -21.29 0.34 5.98
CA ARG A 574 -20.19 0.75 5.11
C ARG A 574 -18.92 0.98 5.89
N TRP A 575 -17.83 0.47 5.37
CA TRP A 575 -16.50 0.73 5.91
C TRP A 575 -16.01 2.09 5.44
N LEU A 576 -15.47 2.85 6.39
CA LEU A 576 -14.95 4.19 6.20
C LEU A 576 -13.42 4.22 6.29
N GLY A 577 -12.79 3.06 6.43
CA GLY A 577 -11.35 2.95 6.65
C GLY A 577 -10.99 2.80 8.12
N VAL A 578 -9.84 3.39 8.45
CA VAL A 578 -9.24 3.45 9.78
C VAL A 578 -9.15 4.93 10.21
N LEU A 579 -9.14 5.18 11.52
CA LEU A 579 -9.32 6.48 12.22
C LEU A 579 -10.76 6.98 12.42
#